data_AF-A0A9D7KB44-F1
#
_entry.id   AF-A0A9D7KB44-F1
#
_cell.length_a   1.000
_cell.length_b   1.000
_cell.length_c   1.000
_cell.angle_alpha   90.00
_cell.angle_beta   90.00
_cell.angle_gamma   90.00
#
_symmetry.space_group_name_H-M   'P 1'
#
loop_
_entity.id
_entity.type
_entity.pdbx_description
1 polymer ?
#
loop_
_entity_poly.entity_id
_entity_poly.type
_entity_poly.pdbx_seq_one_letter_code
_entity_poly.pdbx_strand_id
1 'polypeptide(L)'
;MSINRITFFPVGNGDTTLIEANDKTILTDVNYRCERYTDRFRPCIDVNGQIGNAATLGQEEASKPFEWIYYDFALDLQYACYQSSYRSNREYRLSLLVLTHPDKNNLTGFGKLFYVGDPAEFEDRPREDDKLILIEEMWINSCFTDPKFETDESKPVFQEIKRRLDLQGKQGSELNGNRISILEATSSSDGLVKTFSRNIEAHVLSPVKKEGEASNAAQADVNDASLVIRWTVKVFGGMNRIMLGGDATVEVWDRIWQNYQNNTDKLSWHILLAPHHCAIDAIARKNKDGKYEYSENALNALGQVISDGFVVSSSKEIKHNDDLLPSWEAKQKYLGMLKDADEARFLNPDTRANAPLLYSPLQDDKPEPVVFTLTKEGPSLDEPAPASPHTPHKIVPVETGNDEFGYKWNMKV
;
A
#
# COMPACT_ATOMS: atom_id res chain seq x y z
N MET A 1 0.70 -12.45 20.41
CA MET A 1 1.37 -11.13 20.45
C MET A 1 0.81 -10.32 19.31
N SER A 2 0.50 -9.04 19.52
CA SER A 2 0.08 -8.16 18.43
C SER A 2 1.24 -8.06 17.43
N ILE A 3 0.93 -8.31 16.15
CA ILE A 3 1.89 -8.15 15.07
C ILE A 3 2.15 -6.64 14.92
N ASN A 4 3.42 -6.25 14.85
CA ASN A 4 3.83 -4.90 14.48
C ASN A 4 4.70 -5.00 13.24
N ARG A 5 4.14 -4.68 12.07
CA ARG A 5 4.84 -4.73 10.78
C ARG A 5 4.33 -3.65 9.83
N ILE A 6 5.13 -3.38 8.82
CA ILE A 6 4.76 -2.59 7.66
C ILE A 6 5.06 -3.37 6.39
N THR A 7 4.14 -3.32 5.44
CA THR A 7 4.20 -4.03 4.16
C THR A 7 4.03 -3.05 3.02
N PHE A 8 4.96 -3.07 2.06
CA PHE A 8 4.88 -2.34 0.80
C PHE A 8 4.60 -3.33 -0.33
N PHE A 9 3.43 -3.23 -0.96
CA PHE A 9 3.01 -4.18 -1.99
C PHE A 9 3.59 -3.83 -3.37
N PRO A 10 3.87 -4.82 -4.24
CA PRO A 10 4.38 -4.57 -5.57
C PRO A 10 3.24 -4.20 -6.54
N VAL A 11 2.97 -2.90 -6.59
CA VAL A 11 1.90 -2.29 -7.36
C VAL A 11 2.40 -1.35 -8.48
N GLY A 12 3.69 -1.42 -8.82
CA GLY A 12 4.30 -0.60 -9.88
C GLY A 12 4.35 0.88 -9.50
N ASN A 13 4.09 1.78 -10.45
CA ASN A 13 4.07 3.23 -10.21
C ASN A 13 2.73 3.67 -9.59
N GLY A 14 2.34 3.02 -8.50
CA GLY A 14 1.29 3.46 -7.59
C GLY A 14 1.69 3.07 -6.18
N ASP A 15 0.92 3.50 -5.18
CA ASP A 15 1.25 3.20 -3.78
C ASP A 15 0.18 2.31 -3.14
N THR A 16 0.63 1.34 -2.34
CA THR A 16 -0.21 0.59 -1.40
C THR A 16 0.66 0.14 -0.25
N THR A 17 0.53 0.79 0.89
CA THR A 17 1.31 0.52 2.10
C THR A 17 0.40 0.13 3.25
N LEU A 18 0.64 -1.02 3.88
CA LEU A 18 -0.13 -1.51 5.02
C LEU A 18 0.71 -1.49 6.29
N ILE A 19 0.23 -0.82 7.33
CA ILE A 19 0.77 -0.89 8.69
C ILE A 19 -0.18 -1.71 9.55
N GLU A 20 0.33 -2.79 10.13
CA GLU A 20 -0.34 -3.59 11.16
C GLU A 20 0.40 -3.34 12.47
N ALA A 21 -0.24 -2.69 13.43
CA ALA A 21 0.39 -2.43 14.72
C ALA A 21 -0.64 -2.24 15.82
N ASN A 22 -0.38 -2.81 17.00
CA ASN A 22 -1.24 -2.61 18.18
C ASN A 22 -2.74 -2.85 17.92
N ASP A 23 -3.08 -3.95 17.23
CA ASP A 23 -4.43 -4.33 16.84
C ASP A 23 -5.13 -3.33 15.91
N LYS A 24 -4.35 -2.49 15.21
CA LYS A 24 -4.81 -1.56 14.18
C LYS A 24 -4.22 -1.92 12.82
N THR A 25 -5.04 -1.71 11.79
CA THR A 25 -4.69 -1.82 10.38
C THR A 25 -4.85 -0.46 9.71
N ILE A 26 -3.77 0.04 9.12
CA ILE A 26 -3.75 1.33 8.43
C ILE A 26 -3.26 1.08 7.01
N LEU A 27 -4.10 1.36 6.02
CA LEU A 27 -3.73 1.31 4.62
C LEU A 27 -3.52 2.74 4.12
N THR A 28 -2.41 3.00 3.44
CA THR A 28 -2.15 4.27 2.74
C THR A 28 -2.12 3.99 1.24
N ASP A 29 -3.03 4.66 0.53
CA ASP A 29 -3.32 4.52 -0.90
C ASP A 29 -3.67 3.08 -1.35
N VAL A 30 -4.27 2.96 -2.54
CA VAL A 30 -4.77 1.69 -3.08
C VAL A 30 -4.54 1.63 -4.58
N ASN A 31 -3.69 0.69 -5.01
CA ASN A 31 -3.47 0.40 -6.42
C ASN A 31 -3.66 -1.08 -6.74
N TYR A 32 -4.91 -1.53 -6.66
CA TYR A 32 -5.24 -2.93 -6.91
C TYR A 32 -5.40 -3.22 -8.40
N ARG A 33 -4.30 -3.70 -9.01
CA ARG A 33 -4.16 -3.94 -10.46
C ARG A 33 -4.75 -5.26 -10.95
N CYS A 34 -5.13 -6.18 -10.05
CA CYS A 34 -5.67 -7.47 -10.47
C CYS A 34 -7.15 -7.34 -10.89
N GLU A 35 -7.54 -8.06 -11.94
CA GLU A 35 -8.92 -8.47 -12.07
C GLU A 35 -9.19 -9.50 -10.97
N ARG A 36 -10.30 -9.37 -10.24
CA ARG A 36 -10.63 -10.21 -9.08
C ARG A 36 -11.05 -11.64 -9.50
N TYR A 37 -10.36 -12.21 -10.50
CA TYR A 37 -10.63 -13.47 -11.18
C TYR A 37 -9.42 -14.41 -11.25
N THR A 38 -8.33 -14.12 -10.53
CA THR A 38 -7.26 -15.10 -10.37
C THR A 38 -7.28 -15.60 -8.94
N ASP A 39 -8.13 -16.61 -8.71
CA ASP A 39 -8.07 -17.51 -7.56
C ASP A 39 -6.60 -17.70 -7.13
N ARG A 40 -6.29 -17.46 -5.85
CA ARG A 40 -4.97 -17.85 -5.29
C ARG A 40 -4.69 -19.35 -5.41
N PHE A 41 -5.64 -20.15 -5.90
CA PHE A 41 -5.48 -21.56 -6.25
C PHE A 41 -6.39 -21.96 -7.43
N ARG A 42 -5.85 -22.03 -8.65
CA ARG A 42 -6.32 -23.05 -9.60
C ARG A 42 -5.16 -23.89 -10.13
N PRO A 43 -4.80 -24.98 -9.45
CA PRO A 43 -4.82 -26.27 -10.12
C PRO A 43 -6.30 -26.70 -10.20
N CYS A 44 -6.98 -26.44 -11.32
CA CYS A 44 -8.25 -27.10 -11.56
C CYS A 44 -7.95 -28.57 -11.85
N ILE A 45 -8.25 -29.43 -10.88
CA ILE A 45 -8.28 -30.88 -11.08
C ILE A 45 -9.57 -31.17 -11.86
N ASP A 46 -9.46 -31.66 -13.09
CA ASP A 46 -10.63 -32.23 -13.78
C ASP A 46 -11.07 -33.53 -13.06
N VAL A 47 -12.29 -33.99 -13.30
CA VAL A 47 -12.87 -35.24 -12.75
C VAL A 47 -12.00 -36.51 -12.88
N ASN A 48 -10.90 -36.45 -13.64
CA ASN A 48 -9.91 -37.49 -13.87
C ASN A 48 -8.51 -37.23 -13.27
N GLY A 49 -8.29 -36.15 -12.50
CA GLY A 49 -7.08 -36.02 -11.68
C GLY A 49 -5.82 -35.47 -12.36
N GLN A 50 -5.89 -34.92 -13.59
CA GLN A 50 -4.72 -34.33 -14.26
C GLN A 50 -4.58 -32.83 -14.02
N ILE A 51 -3.34 -32.35 -13.86
CA ILE A 51 -2.98 -30.93 -13.72
C ILE A 51 -2.81 -30.35 -15.13
N GLY A 52 -3.76 -29.54 -15.58
CA GLY A 52 -3.73 -28.91 -16.91
C GLY A 52 -3.64 -27.38 -16.84
N ASN A 53 -2.67 -26.80 -17.55
CA ASN A 53 -2.69 -25.37 -17.88
C ASN A 53 -3.71 -25.09 -19.00
N ALA A 54 -4.32 -23.90 -18.98
CA ALA A 54 -4.95 -23.23 -20.13
C ALA A 54 -6.10 -23.92 -20.90
N ALA A 55 -6.65 -25.05 -20.45
CA ALA A 55 -7.66 -25.80 -21.23
C ALA A 55 -9.14 -25.37 -21.01
N THR A 56 -9.43 -24.46 -20.09
CA THR A 56 -10.79 -23.87 -19.92
C THR A 56 -10.96 -22.53 -20.60
N LEU A 57 -9.87 -21.97 -21.13
CA LEU A 57 -9.87 -20.79 -21.97
C LEU A 57 -10.07 -21.26 -23.41
N GLY A 58 -10.96 -20.64 -24.18
CA GLY A 58 -11.07 -20.95 -25.61
C GLY A 58 -9.70 -20.76 -26.29
N GLN A 59 -9.46 -21.38 -27.46
CA GLN A 59 -8.18 -21.22 -28.20
C GLN A 59 -7.78 -19.74 -28.38
N GLU A 60 -8.76 -18.84 -28.41
CA GLU A 60 -8.59 -17.39 -28.51
C GLU A 60 -8.07 -16.72 -27.22
N GLU A 61 -8.42 -17.24 -26.04
CA GLU A 61 -7.90 -16.74 -24.76
C GLU A 61 -6.54 -17.36 -24.41
N ALA A 62 -6.32 -18.62 -24.77
CA ALA A 62 -5.02 -19.29 -24.60
C ALA A 62 -3.92 -18.74 -25.55
N SER A 63 -4.30 -18.04 -26.62
CA SER A 63 -3.38 -17.39 -27.56
C SER A 63 -3.11 -15.91 -27.24
N LYS A 64 -3.80 -15.34 -26.25
CA LYS A 64 -3.45 -14.00 -25.74
C LYS A 64 -2.11 -14.09 -25.00
N PRO A 65 -1.18 -13.15 -25.23
CA PRO A 65 0.06 -13.10 -24.47
C PRO A 65 -0.26 -13.08 -22.98
N PHE A 66 0.49 -13.88 -22.20
CA PHE A 66 0.34 -13.97 -20.75
C PHE A 66 0.37 -12.54 -20.17
N GLU A 67 -0.78 -12.03 -19.74
CA GLU A 67 -0.85 -10.74 -19.09
C GLU A 67 -0.08 -10.83 -17.77
N TRP A 68 0.74 -9.81 -17.50
CA TRP A 68 1.59 -9.71 -16.32
C TRP A 68 0.84 -10.18 -15.07
N ILE A 69 1.37 -11.22 -14.39
CA ILE A 69 0.79 -11.67 -13.13
C ILE A 69 1.16 -10.62 -12.07
N TYR A 70 0.28 -9.65 -11.86
CA TYR A 70 0.39 -8.74 -10.74
C TYR A 70 0.27 -9.52 -9.43
N TYR A 71 0.96 -9.05 -8.38
CA TYR A 71 0.76 -9.59 -7.05
C TYR A 71 -0.65 -9.25 -6.56
N ASP A 72 -1.46 -10.27 -6.30
CA ASP A 72 -2.79 -10.11 -5.73
C ASP A 72 -2.67 -9.94 -4.21
N PHE A 73 -2.62 -8.69 -3.75
CA PHE A 73 -2.58 -8.37 -2.32
C PHE A 73 -3.95 -8.42 -1.63
N ALA A 74 -5.05 -8.68 -2.34
CA ALA A 74 -6.40 -8.58 -1.78
C ALA A 74 -6.58 -9.51 -0.57
N LEU A 75 -6.12 -10.75 -0.67
CA LEU A 75 -6.26 -11.72 0.41
C LEU A 75 -5.31 -11.41 1.59
N ASP A 76 -4.11 -10.86 1.37
CA ASP A 76 -3.24 -10.43 2.49
C ASP A 76 -3.88 -9.27 3.25
N LEU A 77 -4.47 -8.33 2.51
CA LEU A 77 -5.22 -7.22 3.10
C LEU A 77 -6.45 -7.73 3.87
N GLN A 78 -7.19 -8.70 3.32
CA GLN A 78 -8.33 -9.33 4.00
C GLN A 78 -7.88 -10.03 5.29
N TYR A 79 -6.79 -10.81 5.25
CA TYR A 79 -6.26 -11.47 6.44
C TYR A 79 -5.83 -10.48 7.52
N ALA A 80 -5.15 -9.39 7.14
CA ALA A 80 -4.79 -8.33 8.08
C ALA A 80 -6.03 -7.67 8.70
N CYS A 81 -7.09 -7.48 7.90
CA CYS A 81 -8.35 -6.86 8.34
C CYS A 81 -9.31 -7.83 9.05
N TYR A 82 -8.97 -9.12 9.17
CA TYR A 82 -9.86 -10.11 9.74
C TYR A 82 -10.03 -9.91 11.25
N GLN A 83 -11.26 -9.64 11.68
CA GLN A 83 -11.62 -9.57 13.09
C GLN A 83 -12.56 -10.74 13.44
N SER A 84 -12.06 -11.66 14.28
CA SER A 84 -12.88 -12.72 14.86
C SER A 84 -13.44 -12.25 16.19
N SER A 85 -14.76 -12.19 16.32
CA SER A 85 -15.41 -12.03 17.62
C SER A 85 -16.34 -13.21 17.90
N TYR A 86 -16.44 -13.62 19.16
CA TYR A 86 -17.33 -14.71 19.58
C TYR A 86 -18.83 -14.36 19.43
N ARG A 87 -19.17 -13.10 19.16
CA ARG A 87 -20.54 -12.56 19.19
C ARG A 87 -21.02 -11.92 17.89
N SER A 88 -20.16 -11.73 16.89
CA SER A 88 -20.51 -11.18 15.58
C SER A 88 -20.17 -12.18 14.48
N ASN A 89 -20.84 -12.07 13.34
CA ASN A 89 -20.37 -12.71 12.12
C ASN A 89 -18.90 -12.31 11.86
N ARG A 90 -18.19 -13.16 11.10
CA ARG A 90 -16.82 -12.87 10.65
C ARG A 90 -16.84 -11.53 9.92
N GLU A 91 -16.09 -10.53 10.38
CA GLU A 91 -16.07 -9.20 9.77
C GLU A 91 -14.65 -8.80 9.39
N TYR A 92 -14.53 -8.13 8.25
CA TYR A 92 -13.26 -7.65 7.70
C TYR A 92 -13.26 -6.14 7.81
N ARG A 93 -12.43 -5.61 8.73
CA ARG A 93 -12.43 -4.19 9.09
C ARG A 93 -11.04 -3.60 8.97
N LEU A 94 -10.92 -2.55 8.16
CA LEU A 94 -9.73 -1.71 8.09
C LEU A 94 -9.88 -0.54 9.06
N SER A 95 -8.97 -0.39 10.03
CA SER A 95 -9.11 0.66 11.06
C SER A 95 -9.01 2.06 10.46
N LEU A 96 -8.14 2.25 9.47
CA LEU A 96 -7.94 3.53 8.79
C LEU A 96 -7.51 3.33 7.34
N LEU A 97 -8.17 4.03 6.42
CA LEU A 97 -7.67 4.28 5.08
C LEU A 97 -7.18 5.72 4.98
N VAL A 98 -5.94 5.92 4.55
CA VAL A 98 -5.39 7.23 4.21
C VAL A 98 -5.26 7.32 2.70
N LEU A 99 -5.79 8.38 2.10
CA LEU A 99 -5.63 8.67 0.68
C LEU A 99 -4.82 9.95 0.54
N THR A 100 -3.63 9.84 -0.06
CA THR A 100 -2.66 10.93 -0.06
C THR A 100 -3.02 12.01 -1.07
N HIS A 101 -3.48 11.63 -2.26
CA HIS A 101 -3.91 12.52 -3.34
C HIS A 101 -4.79 11.78 -4.37
N PRO A 102 -5.65 12.47 -5.13
CA PRO A 102 -6.59 11.84 -6.05
C PRO A 102 -6.01 11.47 -7.43
N ASP A 103 -4.80 10.89 -7.48
CA ASP A 103 -4.31 10.26 -8.72
C ASP A 103 -4.92 8.87 -8.92
N LYS A 104 -5.14 8.48 -10.17
CA LYS A 104 -5.72 7.19 -10.55
C LYS A 104 -4.94 6.01 -9.97
N ASN A 105 -3.61 6.04 -10.01
CA ASN A 105 -2.76 4.95 -9.57
C ASN A 105 -2.72 4.81 -8.04
N ASN A 106 -3.44 5.65 -7.29
CA ASN A 106 -3.55 5.60 -5.84
C ASN A 106 -4.97 5.28 -5.34
N LEU A 107 -5.93 5.10 -6.28
CA LEU A 107 -7.34 4.79 -5.99
C LEU A 107 -7.86 3.52 -6.71
N THR A 108 -7.04 2.95 -7.59
CA THR A 108 -7.44 1.84 -8.47
C THR A 108 -7.89 0.62 -7.67
N GLY A 109 -9.06 0.09 -8.04
CA GLY A 109 -9.63 -1.13 -7.45
C GLY A 109 -10.27 -0.95 -6.07
N PHE A 110 -10.47 0.29 -5.61
CA PHE A 110 -11.19 0.59 -4.37
C PHE A 110 -12.54 -0.15 -4.25
N GLY A 111 -13.42 -0.02 -5.25
CA GLY A 111 -14.74 -0.66 -5.25
C GLY A 111 -14.70 -2.20 -5.35
N LYS A 112 -13.54 -2.78 -5.67
CA LYS A 112 -13.32 -4.24 -5.65
C LYS A 112 -12.96 -4.74 -4.26
N LEU A 113 -12.30 -3.93 -3.44
CA LEU A 113 -11.75 -4.35 -2.15
C LEU A 113 -12.62 -3.93 -0.96
N PHE A 114 -13.28 -2.77 -1.06
CA PHE A 114 -13.95 -2.13 0.07
C PHE A 114 -15.47 -2.08 -0.10
N TYR A 115 -16.15 -2.14 1.04
CA TYR A 115 -17.57 -1.85 1.12
C TYR A 115 -17.81 -0.34 1.07
N VAL A 116 -18.84 0.05 0.33
CA VAL A 116 -19.32 1.43 0.17
C VAL A 116 -20.79 1.46 0.54
N GLY A 117 -21.20 2.39 1.41
CA GLY A 117 -22.58 2.48 1.87
C GLY A 117 -22.73 2.60 3.39
N ASP A 118 -23.96 2.39 3.86
CA ASP A 118 -24.28 2.45 5.29
C ASP A 118 -23.64 1.26 6.03
N PRO A 119 -22.78 1.48 7.05
CA PRO A 119 -22.20 0.37 7.81
C PRO A 119 -23.23 -0.53 8.51
N ALA A 120 -24.48 -0.10 8.71
CA ALA A 120 -25.54 -0.96 9.23
C ALA A 120 -25.98 -2.04 8.23
N GLU A 121 -25.79 -1.78 6.93
CA GLU A 121 -26.11 -2.68 5.82
C GLU A 121 -24.86 -3.48 5.37
N PHE A 122 -23.78 -3.44 6.15
CA PHE A 122 -22.58 -4.23 5.88
C PHE A 122 -22.84 -5.68 6.28
N GLU A 123 -23.11 -6.51 5.28
CA GLU A 123 -23.22 -7.96 5.42
C GLU A 123 -21.99 -8.65 4.83
N ASP A 124 -21.47 -9.65 5.57
CA ASP A 124 -20.36 -10.48 5.08
C ASP A 124 -20.79 -11.27 3.84
N ARG A 125 -19.97 -11.25 2.78
CA ARG A 125 -20.26 -12.02 1.57
C ARG A 125 -19.92 -13.50 1.81
N PRO A 126 -20.72 -14.45 1.27
CA PRO A 126 -20.60 -15.86 1.63
C PRO A 126 -19.31 -16.54 1.15
N ARG A 127 -18.66 -16.03 0.10
CA ARG A 127 -17.41 -16.59 -0.43
C ARG A 127 -16.20 -15.79 0.06
N GLU A 128 -15.15 -16.49 0.52
CA GLU A 128 -13.93 -15.88 1.07
C GLU A 128 -13.21 -14.95 0.07
N ASP A 129 -13.23 -15.28 -1.23
CA ASP A 129 -12.65 -14.50 -2.33
C ASP A 129 -13.46 -13.24 -2.70
N ASP A 130 -14.73 -13.15 -2.27
CA ASP A 130 -15.63 -12.03 -2.59
C ASP A 130 -15.74 -11.01 -1.45
N LYS A 131 -15.18 -11.31 -0.27
CA LYS A 131 -15.39 -10.49 0.94
C LYS A 131 -14.88 -9.07 0.77
N LEU A 132 -15.75 -8.10 1.06
CA LEU A 132 -15.40 -6.69 1.08
C LEU A 132 -14.95 -6.29 2.48
N ILE A 133 -14.06 -5.30 2.53
CA ILE A 133 -13.54 -4.77 3.79
C ILE A 133 -14.31 -3.48 4.13
N LEU A 134 -14.84 -3.41 5.35
CA LEU A 134 -15.42 -2.18 5.88
C LEU A 134 -14.31 -1.25 6.38
N ILE A 135 -14.24 -0.04 5.85
CA ILE A 135 -13.28 0.99 6.29
C ILE A 135 -13.87 1.77 7.46
N GLU A 136 -13.26 1.68 8.65
CA GLU A 136 -13.79 2.34 9.84
C GLU A 136 -13.67 3.85 9.79
N GLU A 137 -12.52 4.38 9.35
CA GLU A 137 -12.21 5.80 9.23
C GLU A 137 -11.42 6.09 7.96
N MET A 138 -11.64 7.26 7.36
CA MET A 138 -10.86 7.76 6.22
C MET A 138 -10.14 9.06 6.57
N TRP A 139 -8.85 9.17 6.23
CA TRP A 139 -8.12 10.43 6.22
C TRP A 139 -7.79 10.83 4.78
N ILE A 140 -8.11 12.08 4.43
CA ILE A 140 -7.97 12.61 3.07
C ILE A 140 -7.37 14.02 3.12
N ASN A 141 -6.83 14.50 2.00
CA ASN A 141 -6.60 15.93 1.80
C ASN A 141 -7.87 16.64 1.29
N SER A 142 -7.81 17.96 1.14
CA SER A 142 -8.94 18.77 0.66
C SER A 142 -9.26 18.60 -0.83
N CYS A 143 -8.35 18.09 -1.67
CA CYS A 143 -8.62 17.85 -3.10
C CYS A 143 -9.74 16.82 -3.31
N PHE A 144 -9.87 15.82 -2.43
CA PHE A 144 -10.97 14.85 -2.51
C PHE A 144 -12.38 15.45 -2.30
N THR A 145 -12.48 16.74 -1.94
CA THR A 145 -13.77 17.44 -1.84
C THR A 145 -14.19 18.11 -3.15
N ASP A 146 -13.30 18.19 -4.14
CA ASP A 146 -13.54 18.82 -5.43
C ASP A 146 -13.83 17.74 -6.51
N PRO A 147 -15.08 17.66 -7.03
CA PRO A 147 -15.47 16.66 -8.01
C PRO A 147 -14.69 16.71 -9.32
N LYS A 148 -13.93 17.77 -9.63
CA LYS A 148 -13.13 17.84 -10.86
C LYS A 148 -12.01 16.80 -10.92
N PHE A 149 -11.59 16.26 -9.76
CA PHE A 149 -10.60 15.20 -9.67
C PHE A 149 -11.23 13.79 -9.70
N GLU A 150 -12.56 13.70 -9.74
CA GLU A 150 -13.26 12.43 -9.94
C GLU A 150 -13.08 11.94 -11.39
N THR A 151 -12.78 10.65 -11.53
CA THR A 151 -12.73 9.93 -12.79
C THR A 151 -13.68 8.75 -12.73
N ASP A 152 -13.97 8.09 -13.85
CA ASP A 152 -14.83 6.90 -13.86
C ASP A 152 -14.30 5.79 -12.95
N GLU A 153 -12.97 5.65 -12.84
CA GLU A 153 -12.32 4.65 -11.99
C GLU A 153 -12.32 5.04 -10.51
N SER A 154 -12.19 6.34 -10.19
CA SER A 154 -12.20 6.84 -8.81
C SER A 154 -13.60 7.18 -8.29
N LYS A 155 -14.63 7.12 -9.13
CA LYS A 155 -16.02 7.40 -8.74
C LYS A 155 -16.49 6.67 -7.49
N PRO A 156 -16.23 5.36 -7.28
CA PRO A 156 -16.66 4.67 -6.06
C PRO A 156 -16.07 5.29 -4.79
N VAL A 157 -14.80 5.72 -4.81
CA VAL A 157 -14.15 6.32 -3.64
C VAL A 157 -14.62 7.76 -3.40
N PHE A 158 -14.83 8.56 -4.45
CA PHE A 158 -15.39 9.90 -4.33
C PHE A 158 -16.83 9.89 -3.80
N GLN A 159 -17.65 8.92 -4.23
CA GLN A 159 -19.01 8.74 -3.71
C GLN A 159 -19.01 8.37 -2.23
N GLU A 160 -18.12 7.47 -1.81
CA GLU A 160 -17.98 7.08 -0.40
C GLU A 160 -17.48 8.25 0.47
N ILE A 161 -16.50 9.03 -0.03
CA ILE A 161 -16.01 10.24 0.63
C ILE A 161 -17.15 11.25 0.78
N LYS A 162 -17.88 11.53 -0.30
CA LYS A 162 -19.04 12.45 -0.29
C LYS A 162 -20.08 12.00 0.73
N ARG A 163 -20.43 10.71 0.75
CA ARG A 163 -21.38 10.14 1.72
C ARG A 163 -20.95 10.41 3.16
N ARG A 164 -19.68 10.16 3.49
CA ARG A 164 -19.14 10.40 4.85
C ARG A 164 -19.10 11.89 5.21
N LEU A 165 -18.73 12.76 4.28
CA LEU A 165 -18.75 14.21 4.48
C LEU A 165 -20.17 14.73 4.70
N ASP A 166 -21.15 14.25 3.92
CA ASP A 166 -22.56 14.61 4.07
C ASP A 166 -23.15 14.18 5.43
N LEU A 167 -22.52 13.24 6.13
CA LEU A 167 -22.90 12.82 7.49
C LEU A 167 -22.31 13.70 8.59
N GLN A 168 -21.27 14.49 8.33
CA GLN A 168 -20.62 15.30 9.36
C GLN A 168 -21.61 16.24 10.06
N GLY A 169 -21.55 16.29 11.40
CA GLY A 169 -22.49 17.05 12.23
C GLY A 169 -23.88 16.42 12.39
N LYS A 170 -24.15 15.27 11.76
CA LYS A 170 -25.38 14.49 11.94
C LYS A 170 -25.17 13.32 12.90
N GLN A 171 -26.27 12.80 13.45
CA GLN A 171 -26.25 11.60 14.28
C GLN A 171 -25.65 10.42 13.49
N GLY A 172 -24.73 9.68 14.12
CA GLY A 172 -24.09 8.51 13.51
C GLY A 172 -22.81 8.79 12.71
N SER A 173 -22.39 10.06 12.58
CA SER A 173 -21.12 10.43 11.92
C SER A 173 -19.87 9.82 12.56
N GLU A 174 -19.90 9.58 13.88
CA GLU A 174 -18.78 9.02 14.64
C GLU A 174 -18.68 7.48 14.58
N LEU A 175 -19.66 6.81 13.96
CA LEU A 175 -19.68 5.35 13.86
C LEU A 175 -18.56 4.83 12.96
N ASN A 176 -18.01 3.65 13.29
CA ASN A 176 -17.11 2.93 12.38
C ASN A 176 -17.83 2.73 11.03
N GLY A 177 -17.19 3.13 9.94
CA GLY A 177 -17.79 3.12 8.60
C GLY A 177 -18.27 4.49 8.13
N ASN A 178 -18.39 5.47 9.03
CA ASN A 178 -18.84 6.82 8.70
C ASN A 178 -17.79 7.90 8.95
N ARG A 179 -16.77 7.63 9.79
CA ARG A 179 -15.76 8.63 10.13
C ARG A 179 -14.93 9.03 8.92
N ILE A 180 -14.69 10.32 8.80
CA ILE A 180 -13.78 10.93 7.84
C ILE A 180 -13.14 12.19 8.41
N SER A 181 -11.86 12.41 8.13
CA SER A 181 -11.13 13.63 8.48
C SER A 181 -10.42 14.18 7.25
N ILE A 182 -10.57 15.49 7.01
CA ILE A 182 -9.72 16.23 6.08
C ILE A 182 -8.51 16.73 6.86
N LEU A 183 -7.31 16.35 6.44
CA LEU A 183 -6.07 16.69 7.13
C LEU A 183 -5.29 17.75 6.37
N GLU A 184 -4.85 18.77 7.10
CA GLU A 184 -3.95 19.81 6.64
C GLU A 184 -3.01 20.15 7.81
N ALA A 185 -1.71 20.27 7.53
CA ALA A 185 -0.72 20.78 8.47
C ALA A 185 -0.91 22.29 8.69
N THR A 186 -0.44 22.78 9.83
CA THR A 186 -0.33 24.22 10.08
C THR A 186 0.95 24.77 9.45
N SER A 187 0.97 26.08 9.19
CA SER A 187 2.17 26.80 8.73
C SER A 187 3.25 26.95 9.81
N SER A 188 2.98 26.53 11.04
CA SER A 188 3.97 26.48 12.12
C SER A 188 4.90 25.29 11.97
N SER A 189 6.11 25.41 12.53
CA SER A 189 7.14 24.36 12.61
C SER A 189 6.75 23.11 13.42
N ASP A 190 5.48 22.99 13.81
CA ASP A 190 4.93 21.86 14.56
C ASP A 190 3.96 21.02 13.73
N GLY A 191 3.44 21.53 12.60
CA GLY A 191 2.47 20.84 11.75
C GLY A 191 1.21 20.37 12.50
N LEU A 192 0.59 19.30 11.98
CA LEU A 192 -0.53 18.64 12.65
C LEU A 192 -0.08 17.29 13.21
N VAL A 193 -0.08 17.15 14.53
CA VAL A 193 0.16 15.87 15.22
C VAL A 193 -1.17 15.26 15.63
N LYS A 194 -1.52 14.11 15.04
CA LYS A 194 -2.74 13.35 15.34
C LYS A 194 -2.37 12.02 16.01
N THR A 195 -2.85 11.83 17.24
CA THR A 195 -2.78 10.52 17.91
C THR A 195 -3.90 9.64 17.35
N PHE A 196 -3.56 8.63 16.55
CA PHE A 196 -4.53 7.68 16.01
C PHE A 196 -4.92 6.62 17.04
N SER A 197 -3.93 6.13 17.78
CA SER A 197 -4.12 5.24 18.93
C SER A 197 -3.05 5.53 19.97
N ARG A 198 -3.14 4.91 21.16
CA ARG A 198 -2.15 5.08 22.24
C ARG A 198 -0.69 4.92 21.76
N ASN A 199 -0.47 4.03 20.80
CA ASN A 199 0.85 3.66 20.32
C ASN A 199 1.12 4.07 18.86
N ILE A 200 0.19 4.78 18.21
CA ILE A 200 0.34 5.21 16.81
C ILE A 200 0.04 6.71 16.70
N GLU A 201 1.04 7.46 16.25
CA GLU A 201 0.96 8.90 16.03
C GLU A 201 1.27 9.22 14.56
N ALA A 202 0.49 10.10 13.96
CA ALA A 202 0.74 10.67 12.65
C ALA A 202 1.16 12.13 12.79
N HIS A 203 2.31 12.48 12.24
CA HIS A 203 2.71 13.88 12.07
C HIS A 203 2.51 14.26 10.60
N VAL A 204 1.47 15.04 10.33
CA VAL A 204 1.12 15.54 9.00
C VAL A 204 1.95 16.80 8.73
N LEU A 205 2.72 16.76 7.65
CA LEU A 205 3.68 17.80 7.24
C LEU A 205 3.17 18.61 6.03
N SER A 206 2.29 18.04 5.22
CA SER A 206 1.69 18.64 4.02
C SER A 206 0.31 18.00 3.75
N PRO A 207 -0.63 18.68 3.06
CA PRO A 207 -0.60 20.08 2.64
C PRO A 207 -0.66 21.03 3.83
N VAL A 208 -0.19 22.26 3.67
CA VAL A 208 -0.25 23.29 4.70
C VAL A 208 -1.49 24.15 4.48
N LYS A 209 -2.30 24.34 5.53
CA LYS A 209 -3.44 25.26 5.51
C LYS A 209 -2.94 26.69 5.26
N LYS A 210 -3.35 27.30 4.15
CA LYS A 210 -3.08 28.72 3.90
C LYS A 210 -3.97 29.59 4.79
N GLU A 211 -3.38 30.53 5.52
CA GLU A 211 -4.15 31.50 6.31
C GLU A 211 -4.89 32.48 5.38
N GLY A 212 -6.19 32.68 5.59
CA GLY A 212 -6.96 33.77 4.95
C GLY A 212 -7.47 33.54 3.53
N GLU A 213 -7.18 32.40 2.89
CA GLU A 213 -7.76 32.04 1.59
C GLU A 213 -8.89 31.02 1.75
N ALA A 214 -10.07 31.35 1.23
CA ALA A 214 -11.03 30.31 0.87
C ALA A 214 -10.33 29.42 -0.16
N SER A 215 -10.34 28.11 0.05
CA SER A 215 -9.64 27.09 -0.73
C SER A 215 -9.96 27.19 -2.23
N ASN A 216 -9.25 28.06 -2.95
CA ASN A 216 -9.24 28.05 -4.40
C ASN A 216 -8.27 26.95 -4.83
N ALA A 217 -8.74 25.70 -4.77
CA ALA A 217 -8.06 24.50 -5.28
C ALA A 217 -7.81 24.55 -6.81
N ALA A 218 -8.01 25.71 -7.46
CA ALA A 218 -8.03 25.88 -8.90
C ALA A 218 -6.64 25.93 -9.56
N GLN A 219 -5.53 25.92 -8.81
CA GLN A 219 -4.19 26.12 -9.37
C GLN A 219 -3.04 25.30 -8.76
N ALA A 220 -3.28 24.48 -7.73
CA ALA A 220 -2.23 23.59 -7.21
C ALA A 220 -2.20 22.29 -8.01
N ASP A 221 -1.01 21.83 -8.37
CA ASP A 221 -0.79 20.47 -8.88
C ASP A 221 -1.36 19.47 -7.85
N VAL A 222 -2.04 18.42 -8.33
CA VAL A 222 -2.64 17.37 -7.49
C VAL A 222 -1.58 16.75 -6.59
N ASN A 223 -0.37 16.59 -7.12
CA ASN A 223 0.76 15.99 -6.43
C ASN A 223 1.28 16.90 -5.32
N ASP A 224 1.19 18.23 -5.48
CA ASP A 224 1.58 19.20 -4.46
C ASP A 224 0.63 19.27 -3.26
N ALA A 225 -0.57 18.71 -3.42
CA ALA A 225 -1.55 18.54 -2.35
C ALA A 225 -1.40 17.23 -1.59
N SER A 226 -0.41 16.39 -1.91
CA SER A 226 -0.18 15.10 -1.26
C SER A 226 -0.11 15.23 0.26
N LEU A 227 -0.81 14.33 0.96
CA LEU A 227 -0.60 14.11 2.38
C LEU A 227 0.80 13.55 2.62
N VAL A 228 1.68 14.36 3.19
CA VAL A 228 2.99 13.90 3.68
C VAL A 228 2.84 13.61 5.17
N ILE A 229 3.02 12.34 5.55
CA ILE A 229 2.82 11.88 6.92
C ILE A 229 4.06 11.12 7.41
N ARG A 230 4.60 11.56 8.55
CA ARG A 230 5.54 10.77 9.34
C ARG A 230 4.79 10.01 10.44
N TRP A 231 4.64 8.72 10.26
CA TRP A 231 4.10 7.81 11.27
C TRP A 231 5.15 7.53 12.36
N THR A 232 4.70 7.48 13.61
CA THR A 232 5.45 6.90 14.73
C THR A 232 4.66 5.76 15.34
N VAL A 233 5.20 4.55 15.22
CA VAL A 233 4.64 3.33 15.81
C VAL A 233 5.48 2.96 17.02
N LYS A 234 4.89 3.06 18.21
CA LYS A 234 5.50 2.69 19.48
C LYS A 234 5.33 1.19 19.70
N VAL A 235 6.43 0.54 20.07
CA VAL A 235 6.47 -0.87 20.49
C VAL A 235 7.08 -0.95 21.88
N PHE A 236 7.05 -2.11 22.52
CA PHE A 236 7.61 -2.25 23.86
C PHE A 236 9.12 -1.96 23.87
N GLY A 237 9.52 -0.83 24.48
CA GLY A 237 10.92 -0.44 24.63
C GLY A 237 11.51 0.33 23.44
N GLY A 238 10.74 0.67 22.41
CA GLY A 238 11.24 1.44 21.26
C GLY A 238 10.15 2.04 20.39
N MET A 239 10.56 2.69 19.30
CA MET A 239 9.65 3.31 18.35
C MET A 239 10.20 3.20 16.93
N ASN A 240 9.30 3.15 15.96
CA ASN A 240 9.61 3.08 14.55
C ASN A 240 8.99 4.30 13.86
N ARG A 241 9.78 4.98 13.02
CA ARG A 241 9.36 6.19 12.28
C ARG A 241 9.32 5.87 10.80
N ILE A 242 8.18 6.05 10.16
CA ILE A 242 7.96 5.78 8.73
C ILE A 242 7.51 7.07 8.06
N MET A 243 8.20 7.50 7.01
CA MET A 243 7.86 8.67 6.21
C MET A 243 7.17 8.24 4.92
N LEU A 244 5.92 8.66 4.73
CA LEU A 244 5.14 8.45 3.51
C LEU A 244 4.84 9.82 2.89
N GLY A 245 5.32 10.05 1.67
CA GLY A 245 5.22 11.34 0.99
C GLY A 245 4.09 11.46 -0.04
N GLY A 246 3.46 10.33 -0.41
CA GLY A 246 2.68 10.27 -1.65
C GLY A 246 3.51 10.77 -2.83
N ASP A 247 2.86 11.54 -3.72
CA ASP A 247 3.50 12.08 -4.92
C ASP A 247 4.04 13.50 -4.73
N ALA A 248 4.28 13.92 -3.49
CA ALA A 248 4.81 15.24 -3.15
C ALA A 248 6.05 15.59 -3.98
N THR A 249 5.96 16.67 -4.76
CA THR A 249 7.05 17.17 -5.59
C THR A 249 8.09 17.94 -4.77
N VAL A 250 9.18 18.33 -5.43
CA VAL A 250 10.24 19.14 -4.85
C VAL A 250 9.73 20.45 -4.22
N GLU A 251 8.63 21.04 -4.71
CA GLU A 251 8.06 22.27 -4.14
C GLU A 251 7.45 22.03 -2.76
N VAL A 252 6.91 20.82 -2.53
CA VAL A 252 6.41 20.40 -1.21
C VAL A 252 7.57 20.16 -0.25
N TRP A 253 8.60 19.43 -0.69
CA TRP A 253 9.75 19.11 0.15
C TRP A 253 10.58 20.34 0.54
N ASP A 254 10.69 21.31 -0.37
CA ASP A 254 11.29 22.62 -0.06
C ASP A 254 10.55 23.35 1.06
N ARG A 255 9.23 23.41 0.94
CA ARG A 255 8.38 24.06 1.94
C ARG A 255 8.47 23.33 3.29
N ILE A 256 8.50 22.00 3.26
CA ILE A 256 8.73 21.18 4.47
C ILE A 256 10.08 21.54 5.09
N TRP A 257 11.17 21.59 4.33
CA TRP A 257 12.46 21.99 4.88
C TRP A 257 12.42 23.37 5.52
N GLN A 258 11.84 24.36 4.83
CA GLN A 258 11.74 25.73 5.35
C GLN A 258 11.01 25.78 6.70
N ASN A 259 9.95 24.98 6.87
CA ASN A 259 9.16 24.93 8.09
C ASN A 259 9.85 24.16 9.23
N TYR A 260 10.72 23.19 8.91
CA TYR A 260 11.25 22.22 9.89
C TYR A 260 12.78 22.20 10.01
N GLN A 261 13.54 23.02 9.27
CA GLN A 261 15.01 23.05 9.33
C GLN A 261 15.58 23.34 10.72
N ASN A 262 14.80 24.00 11.60
CA ASN A 262 15.16 24.26 13.00
C ASN A 262 14.68 23.17 13.97
N ASN A 263 13.99 22.13 13.49
CA ASN A 263 13.45 21.01 14.26
C ASN A 263 13.43 19.72 13.42
N THR A 264 14.61 19.33 12.92
CA THR A 264 14.74 18.23 11.95
C THR A 264 14.36 16.86 12.49
N ASP A 265 14.28 16.67 13.82
CA ASP A 265 13.76 15.44 14.45
C ASP A 265 12.35 15.08 13.93
N LYS A 266 11.54 16.11 13.62
CA LYS A 266 10.18 15.93 13.06
C LYS A 266 10.17 15.29 11.67
N LEU A 267 11.26 15.46 10.92
CA LEU A 267 11.42 14.89 9.58
C LEU A 267 12.09 13.52 9.60
N SER A 268 12.63 13.10 10.75
CA SER A 268 13.47 11.91 10.80
C SER A 268 12.71 10.60 10.70
N TRP A 269 13.34 9.60 10.07
CA TRP A 269 12.69 8.34 9.71
C TRP A 269 13.65 7.14 9.77
N HIS A 270 13.08 5.96 9.99
CA HIS A 270 13.77 4.68 9.82
C HIS A 270 13.43 4.03 8.46
N ILE A 271 12.22 4.27 7.95
CA ILE A 271 11.81 3.88 6.59
C ILE A 271 11.26 5.10 5.86
N LEU A 272 11.74 5.35 4.64
CA LEU A 272 11.18 6.31 3.71
C LEU A 272 10.59 5.56 2.51
N LEU A 273 9.32 5.80 2.20
CA LEU A 273 8.79 5.51 0.86
C LEU A 273 9.25 6.65 -0.05
N ALA A 274 10.12 6.36 -1.02
CA ALA A 274 10.68 7.33 -1.96
C ALA A 274 9.53 8.07 -2.67
N PRO A 275 9.33 9.37 -2.40
CA PRO A 275 8.16 10.10 -2.89
C PRO A 275 8.01 10.03 -4.40
N HIS A 276 6.76 10.04 -4.85
CA HIS A 276 6.38 10.03 -6.25
C HIS A 276 7.08 8.89 -7.01
N HIS A 277 7.02 7.67 -6.46
CA HIS A 277 7.63 6.47 -7.05
C HIS A 277 9.13 6.63 -7.41
N CYS A 278 9.91 7.36 -6.60
CA CYS A 278 11.31 7.70 -6.89
C CYS A 278 11.47 8.58 -8.17
N ALA A 279 10.56 9.51 -8.40
CA ALA A 279 10.68 10.50 -9.47
C ALA A 279 11.81 11.50 -9.22
N ILE A 280 12.38 12.01 -10.30
CA ILE A 280 13.29 13.17 -10.22
C ILE A 280 12.56 14.44 -9.75
N ASP A 281 11.28 14.59 -10.10
CA ASP A 281 10.44 15.73 -9.73
C ASP A 281 10.20 15.85 -8.22
N ALA A 282 10.45 14.80 -7.44
CA ALA A 282 10.40 14.84 -5.97
C ALA A 282 11.59 15.61 -5.35
N ILE A 283 12.72 15.70 -6.07
CA ILE A 283 13.99 16.20 -5.53
C ILE A 283 14.64 17.30 -6.38
N ALA A 284 14.14 17.53 -7.60
CA ALA A 284 14.67 18.50 -8.54
C ALA A 284 13.56 19.18 -9.33
N ARG A 285 13.85 20.37 -9.87
CA ARG A 285 12.97 21.11 -10.78
C ARG A 285 13.70 21.51 -12.04
N LYS A 286 12.96 21.74 -13.13
CA LYS A 286 13.54 22.27 -14.36
C LYS A 286 13.85 23.75 -14.22
N ASN A 287 15.07 24.13 -14.57
CA ASN A 287 15.46 25.53 -14.71
C ASN A 287 14.92 26.13 -16.02
N LYS A 288 15.26 27.40 -16.30
CA LYS A 288 14.80 28.11 -17.50
C LYS A 288 15.26 27.47 -18.82
N ASP A 289 16.35 26.72 -18.79
CA ASP A 289 16.90 26.00 -19.94
C ASP A 289 16.33 24.57 -20.05
N GLY A 290 15.37 24.21 -19.19
CA GLY A 290 14.73 22.89 -19.16
C GLY A 290 15.57 21.78 -18.51
N LYS A 291 16.70 22.12 -17.87
CA LYS A 291 17.57 21.16 -17.17
C LYS A 291 17.14 20.99 -15.72
N TYR A 292 17.22 19.75 -15.21
CA TYR A 292 16.94 19.48 -13.81
C TYR A 292 18.05 20.04 -12.91
N GLU A 293 17.64 20.81 -11.90
CA GLU A 293 18.46 21.30 -10.80
C GLU A 293 17.93 20.72 -9.49
N TYR A 294 18.79 19.97 -8.79
CA TYR A 294 18.43 19.39 -7.49
C TYR A 294 18.21 20.49 -6.45
N SER A 295 17.17 20.32 -5.63
CA SER A 295 16.97 21.20 -4.47
C SER A 295 17.72 20.67 -3.26
N GLU A 296 18.64 21.48 -2.73
CA GLU A 296 19.31 21.19 -1.46
C GLU A 296 18.31 21.10 -0.30
N ASN A 297 17.26 21.93 -0.30
CA ASN A 297 16.22 21.91 0.73
C ASN A 297 15.46 20.58 0.71
N ALA A 298 15.01 20.12 -0.46
CA ALA A 298 14.31 18.84 -0.58
C ALA A 298 15.19 17.67 -0.15
N LEU A 299 16.45 17.64 -0.60
CA LEU A 299 17.42 16.62 -0.19
C LEU A 299 17.69 16.65 1.33
N ASN A 300 17.77 17.84 1.94
CA ASN A 300 17.93 17.99 3.38
C ASN A 300 16.69 17.52 4.14
N ALA A 301 15.47 17.82 3.67
CA ALA A 301 14.25 17.33 4.30
C ALA A 301 14.14 15.81 4.26
N LEU A 302 14.46 15.21 3.11
CA LEU A 302 14.40 13.76 2.91
C LEU A 302 15.56 13.03 3.59
N GLY A 303 16.73 13.65 3.75
CA GLY A 303 17.95 13.04 4.26
C GLY A 303 18.02 12.84 5.79
N GLN A 304 16.91 12.92 6.51
CA GLN A 304 16.88 12.80 7.99
C GLN A 304 16.82 11.34 8.46
N VAL A 305 17.79 10.53 8.04
CA VAL A 305 17.83 9.09 8.32
C VAL A 305 18.19 8.82 9.78
N ILE A 306 17.47 7.89 10.43
CA ILE A 306 17.81 7.39 11.76
C ILE A 306 18.55 6.07 11.63
N SER A 307 19.71 5.95 12.27
CA SER A 307 20.53 4.74 12.32
C SER A 307 20.83 4.20 10.91
N ASP A 308 20.70 2.88 10.70
CA ASP A 308 20.83 2.26 9.39
C ASP A 308 19.41 2.13 8.79
N GLY A 309 18.83 3.24 8.32
CA GLY A 309 17.47 3.27 7.75
C GLY A 309 17.33 2.56 6.41
N PHE A 310 16.11 2.59 5.86
CA PHE A 310 15.76 1.98 4.58
C PHE A 310 14.99 2.96 3.69
N VAL A 311 15.25 2.90 2.39
CA VAL A 311 14.40 3.52 1.37
C VAL A 311 13.66 2.42 0.62
N VAL A 312 12.34 2.56 0.49
CA VAL A 312 11.52 1.70 -0.36
C VAL A 312 11.05 2.53 -1.55
N SER A 313 11.15 2.01 -2.76
CA SER A 313 10.57 2.60 -3.95
C SER A 313 9.44 1.71 -4.46
N SER A 314 8.20 2.12 -4.19
CA SER A 314 7.02 1.54 -4.84
C SER A 314 6.98 2.09 -6.27
N SER A 315 7.59 1.36 -7.19
CA SER A 315 7.73 1.74 -8.59
C SER A 315 7.97 0.50 -9.43
N LYS A 316 7.82 0.63 -10.75
CA LYS A 316 8.39 -0.36 -11.69
C LYS A 316 9.92 -0.44 -11.52
N GLU A 317 10.56 -1.38 -12.21
CA GLU A 317 12.02 -1.47 -12.24
C GLU A 317 12.67 -0.11 -12.59
N ILE A 318 13.63 0.31 -11.76
CA ILE A 318 14.43 1.53 -12.00
C ILE A 318 15.59 1.19 -12.93
N LYS A 319 15.43 1.52 -14.21
CA LYS A 319 16.43 1.26 -15.25
C LYS A 319 17.50 2.35 -15.27
N HIS A 320 18.72 2.00 -15.64
CA HIS A 320 19.79 2.98 -15.85
C HIS A 320 19.61 3.67 -17.22
N ASN A 321 18.67 4.62 -17.26
CA ASN A 321 18.31 5.43 -18.42
C ASN A 321 17.80 6.81 -17.97
N ASP A 322 17.33 7.61 -18.93
CA ASP A 322 16.84 8.98 -18.70
C ASP A 322 15.36 9.02 -18.27
N ASP A 323 14.79 7.92 -17.77
CA ASP A 323 13.40 7.90 -17.30
C ASP A 323 13.26 8.83 -16.08
N LEU A 324 12.13 9.54 -16.04
CA LEU A 324 11.83 10.51 -14.97
C LEU A 324 11.03 9.88 -13.82
N LEU A 325 10.34 8.75 -14.07
CA LEU A 325 9.42 8.07 -13.14
C LEU A 325 9.35 6.55 -13.41
N PRO A 326 10.01 5.70 -12.59
CA PRO A 326 11.03 6.05 -11.61
C PRO A 326 12.31 6.58 -12.29
N SER A 327 13.11 7.36 -11.55
CA SER A 327 14.38 7.91 -12.05
C SER A 327 15.61 7.26 -11.43
N TRP A 328 16.55 6.84 -12.28
CA TRP A 328 17.85 6.34 -11.83
C TRP A 328 18.65 7.40 -11.08
N GLU A 329 18.63 8.65 -11.55
CA GLU A 329 19.32 9.75 -10.87
C GLU A 329 18.75 9.99 -9.47
N ALA A 330 17.42 9.93 -9.32
CA ALA A 330 16.78 10.05 -8.02
C ALA A 330 17.18 8.89 -7.09
N LYS A 331 17.20 7.64 -7.60
CA LYS A 331 17.70 6.48 -6.85
C LYS A 331 19.11 6.73 -6.31
N GLN A 332 20.02 7.30 -7.12
CA GLN A 332 21.39 7.60 -6.65
C GLN A 332 21.41 8.62 -5.50
N LYS A 333 20.50 9.61 -5.50
CA LYS A 333 20.39 10.57 -4.39
C LYS A 333 19.87 9.91 -3.11
N TYR A 334 18.86 9.04 -3.21
CA TYR A 334 18.36 8.28 -2.06
C TYR A 334 19.40 7.30 -1.51
N LEU A 335 20.13 6.59 -2.38
CA LEU A 335 21.26 5.75 -1.97
C LEU A 335 22.33 6.56 -1.22
N GLY A 336 22.65 7.75 -1.70
CA GLY A 336 23.59 8.65 -1.04
C GLY A 336 23.16 9.14 0.35
N MET A 337 21.88 9.03 0.72
CA MET A 337 21.39 9.31 2.07
C MET A 337 21.61 8.14 3.03
N LEU A 338 21.72 6.92 2.50
CA LEU A 338 21.90 5.71 3.28
C LEU A 338 23.37 5.54 3.68
N LYS A 339 23.58 4.95 4.86
CA LYS A 339 24.92 4.65 5.36
C LYS A 339 25.68 3.78 4.36
N ASP A 340 26.91 4.20 4.04
CA ASP A 340 27.81 3.55 3.08
C ASP A 340 27.22 3.38 1.67
N ALA A 341 26.13 4.08 1.35
CA ALA A 341 25.34 3.88 0.12
C ALA A 341 24.94 2.42 -0.12
N ASP A 342 24.62 1.69 0.95
CA ASP A 342 24.31 0.27 0.92
C ASP A 342 23.05 -0.03 0.08
N GLU A 343 23.24 -0.63 -1.09
CA GLU A 343 22.15 -1.00 -2.00
C GLU A 343 21.18 -2.01 -1.37
N ALA A 344 21.60 -2.80 -0.38
CA ALA A 344 20.71 -3.73 0.32
C ALA A 344 19.61 -3.00 1.14
N ARG A 345 19.77 -1.69 1.33
CA ARG A 345 18.83 -0.82 2.07
C ARG A 345 17.95 0.04 1.17
N PHE A 346 18.14 -0.05 -0.15
CA PHE A 346 17.21 0.50 -1.14
C PHE A 346 16.41 -0.64 -1.77
N LEU A 347 15.13 -0.72 -1.45
CA LEU A 347 14.27 -1.85 -1.82
C LEU A 347 13.21 -1.42 -2.82
N ASN A 348 12.91 -2.27 -3.79
CA ASN A 348 11.80 -2.06 -4.72
C ASN A 348 10.94 -3.34 -4.73
N PRO A 349 9.67 -3.29 -4.30
CA PRO A 349 8.81 -4.47 -4.25
C PRO A 349 8.61 -5.15 -5.62
N ASP A 350 8.50 -4.39 -6.72
CA ASP A 350 8.30 -4.94 -8.07
C ASP A 350 9.53 -5.69 -8.62
N THR A 351 10.71 -5.55 -8.00
CA THR A 351 11.96 -6.23 -8.42
C THR A 351 12.57 -7.13 -7.35
N ARG A 352 12.02 -7.12 -6.13
CA ARG A 352 12.43 -8.01 -5.05
C ARG A 352 11.80 -9.38 -5.28
N ALA A 353 12.57 -10.28 -5.89
CA ALA A 353 12.21 -11.69 -6.06
C ALA A 353 12.77 -12.55 -4.91
N ASN A 354 12.07 -13.63 -4.61
CA ASN A 354 12.63 -14.73 -3.79
C ASN A 354 13.52 -15.60 -4.67
N ALA A 355 14.53 -16.23 -4.07
CA ALA A 355 15.31 -17.28 -4.74
C ALA A 355 14.39 -18.32 -5.42
N PRO A 356 14.83 -18.95 -6.53
CA PRO A 356 13.98 -19.75 -7.41
C PRO A 356 13.15 -20.79 -6.64
N LEU A 357 11.84 -20.82 -6.93
CA LEU A 357 10.94 -21.81 -6.36
C LEU A 357 11.23 -23.15 -7.03
N LEU A 358 11.83 -24.07 -6.27
CA LEU A 358 12.36 -25.38 -6.70
C LEU A 358 11.37 -26.31 -7.47
N TYR A 359 10.11 -25.92 -7.65
CA TYR A 359 9.05 -26.75 -8.25
C TYR A 359 8.24 -26.09 -9.37
N SER A 360 8.61 -24.91 -9.87
CA SER A 360 7.92 -24.37 -11.04
C SER A 360 8.86 -23.56 -11.94
N PRO A 361 9.26 -24.08 -13.11
CA PRO A 361 10.07 -23.34 -14.10
C PRO A 361 9.30 -22.17 -14.76
N LEU A 362 8.15 -21.76 -14.20
CA LEU A 362 7.30 -20.65 -14.63
C LEU A 362 6.90 -19.70 -13.48
N GLN A 363 7.38 -19.92 -12.24
CA GLN A 363 7.09 -19.04 -11.08
C GLN A 363 8.31 -18.24 -10.58
N ASP A 364 9.42 -18.29 -11.30
CA ASP A 364 10.72 -17.77 -10.82
C ASP A 364 10.82 -16.22 -10.73
N ASP A 365 9.82 -15.44 -11.13
CA ASP A 365 9.94 -13.98 -11.28
C ASP A 365 8.76 -13.16 -10.69
N LYS A 366 7.99 -13.71 -9.74
CA LYS A 366 6.89 -12.91 -9.16
C LYS A 366 7.43 -11.89 -8.15
N PRO A 367 7.04 -10.62 -8.27
CA PRO A 367 7.28 -9.62 -7.24
C PRO A 367 6.69 -10.05 -5.91
N GLU A 368 7.44 -9.86 -4.82
CA GLU A 368 6.98 -10.09 -3.46
C GLU A 368 6.95 -8.78 -2.66
N PRO A 369 6.03 -8.63 -1.69
CA PRO A 369 5.99 -7.45 -0.85
C PRO A 369 7.29 -7.25 -0.06
N VAL A 370 7.68 -6.00 0.14
CA VAL A 370 8.72 -5.66 1.12
C VAL A 370 8.07 -5.55 2.49
N VAL A 371 8.45 -6.43 3.41
CA VAL A 371 7.88 -6.49 4.76
C VAL A 371 8.97 -6.17 5.79
N PHE A 372 8.63 -5.31 6.76
CA PHE A 372 9.47 -5.06 7.92
C PHE A 372 8.72 -5.38 9.21
N THR A 373 9.30 -6.19 10.07
CA THR A 373 8.90 -6.29 11.47
C THR A 373 9.38 -5.07 12.24
N LEU A 374 8.47 -4.40 12.96
CA LEU A 374 8.77 -3.20 13.75
C LEU A 374 9.21 -3.60 15.17
N THR A 375 10.50 -3.42 15.48
CA THR A 375 11.10 -3.87 16.75
C THR A 375 11.50 -2.69 17.63
N LYS A 376 12.03 -2.98 18.84
CA LYS A 376 12.49 -1.93 19.76
C LYS A 376 13.79 -1.27 19.29
N GLU A 377 14.60 -1.98 18.49
CA GLU A 377 15.82 -1.50 17.86
C GLU A 377 15.57 -0.73 16.56
N GLY A 378 14.34 -0.72 16.06
CA GLY A 378 13.98 -0.19 14.75
C GLY A 378 13.40 -1.27 13.83
N PRO A 379 13.12 -0.96 12.56
CA PRO A 379 12.55 -1.92 11.62
C PRO A 379 13.59 -2.97 11.25
N SER A 380 13.18 -4.24 11.32
CA SER A 380 13.93 -5.38 10.80
C SER A 380 13.29 -5.80 9.49
N LEU A 381 14.07 -5.83 8.41
CA LEU A 381 13.62 -6.36 7.13
C LEU A 381 13.35 -7.86 7.29
N ASP A 382 12.16 -8.31 6.92
CA ASP A 382 11.84 -9.73 6.93
C ASP A 382 12.57 -10.39 5.74
N GLU A 383 13.33 -11.45 6.04
CA GLU A 383 13.83 -12.30 4.98
C GLU A 383 12.66 -13.07 4.36
N PRO A 384 12.62 -13.19 3.03
CA PRO A 384 11.61 -14.01 2.43
C PRO A 384 11.75 -15.45 2.92
N ALA A 385 10.62 -16.07 3.24
CA ALA A 385 10.63 -17.45 3.72
C ALA A 385 11.39 -18.33 2.71
N PRO A 386 12.41 -19.10 3.13
CA PRO A 386 13.00 -20.07 2.24
C PRO A 386 11.88 -21.00 1.78
N ALA A 387 11.83 -21.29 0.48
CA ALA A 387 10.88 -22.27 -0.05
C ALA A 387 11.02 -23.54 0.80
N SER A 388 10.01 -23.85 1.62
CA SER A 388 10.03 -25.09 2.38
C SER A 388 10.10 -26.20 1.35
N PRO A 389 11.08 -27.12 1.42
CA PRO A 389 11.07 -28.30 0.57
C PRO A 389 9.89 -29.14 1.03
N HIS A 390 8.70 -28.88 0.48
CA HIS A 390 7.66 -29.87 0.45
C HIS A 390 8.23 -31.01 -0.38
N THR A 391 8.85 -31.97 0.31
CA THR A 391 9.15 -33.27 -0.26
C THR A 391 7.80 -33.77 -0.74
N PRO A 392 7.57 -33.97 -2.05
CA PRO A 392 6.30 -34.49 -2.50
C PRO A 392 6.17 -35.86 -1.87
N HIS A 393 5.32 -35.99 -0.84
CA HIS A 393 4.84 -37.30 -0.45
C HIS A 393 4.27 -37.89 -1.74
N LYS A 394 4.87 -38.99 -2.21
CA LYS A 394 4.37 -39.78 -3.35
C LYS A 394 2.86 -39.82 -3.23
N ILE A 395 2.16 -39.17 -4.16
CA ILE A 395 0.72 -39.35 -4.32
C ILE A 395 0.57 -40.81 -4.71
N VAL A 396 0.20 -41.66 -3.76
CA VAL A 396 -0.16 -43.05 -4.03
C VAL A 396 -1.55 -42.99 -4.66
N PRO A 397 -1.76 -43.49 -5.88
CA PRO A 397 -3.08 -43.51 -6.49
C PRO A 397 -4.03 -44.30 -5.59
N VAL A 398 -5.13 -43.68 -5.18
CA VAL A 398 -6.24 -44.38 -4.53
C VAL A 398 -7.13 -44.90 -5.66
N GLU A 399 -7.16 -46.22 -5.89
CA GLU A 399 -8.16 -46.81 -6.77
C GLU A 399 -9.54 -46.63 -6.13
N THR A 400 -10.47 -46.07 -6.89
CA THR A 400 -11.88 -45.97 -6.48
C THR A 400 -12.68 -47.02 -7.24
N GLY A 401 -13.34 -47.91 -6.51
CA GLY A 401 -14.34 -48.84 -7.04
C GLY A 401 -15.74 -48.35 -6.69
N ASN A 402 -16.72 -48.65 -7.55
CA ASN A 402 -18.14 -48.50 -7.23
C ASN A 402 -18.69 -49.86 -6.80
N ASP A 403 -19.50 -49.89 -5.73
CA ASP A 403 -20.33 -51.07 -5.45
C ASP A 403 -21.59 -51.10 -6.34
N GLU A 404 -22.32 -52.21 -6.30
CA GLU A 404 -23.53 -52.46 -7.10
C GLU A 404 -24.68 -51.46 -6.80
N PHE A 405 -24.51 -50.59 -5.82
CA PHE A 405 -25.47 -49.56 -5.41
C PHE A 405 -24.97 -48.12 -5.68
N GLY A 406 -23.78 -47.95 -6.26
CA GLY A 406 -23.29 -46.66 -6.75
C GLY A 406 -22.68 -45.73 -5.70
N TYR A 407 -22.31 -46.23 -4.51
CA TYR A 407 -21.59 -45.41 -3.53
C TYR A 407 -20.07 -45.56 -3.68
N LYS A 408 -19.37 -44.43 -3.81
CA LYS A 408 -17.90 -44.36 -3.87
C LYS A 408 -17.30 -44.41 -2.47
N TRP A 409 -16.36 -45.32 -2.24
CA TRP A 409 -15.53 -45.35 -1.04
C TRP A 409 -14.05 -45.46 -1.39
N ASN A 410 -13.19 -44.85 -0.58
CA ASN A 410 -11.74 -44.91 -0.73
C ASN A 410 -11.18 -46.11 0.06
N MET A 411 -10.53 -47.05 -0.63
CA MET A 411 -9.73 -48.07 0.05
C MET A 411 -8.33 -47.50 0.36
N LYS A 412 -7.96 -47.49 1.65
CA LYS A 412 -6.57 -47.32 2.05
C LYS A 412 -5.85 -48.65 1.85
N VAL A 413 -4.78 -48.65 1.06
CA VAL A 413 -3.74 -49.71 1.11
C VAL A 413 -2.78 -49.38 2.24
#